data_AF-A0A920LYJ0-F1
#
_entry.id   AF-A0A920LYJ0-F1
#
_cell.length_a   1.000
_cell.length_b   1.000
_cell.length_c   1.000
_cell.angle_alpha   90.00
_cell.angle_beta   90.00
_cell.angle_gamma   90.00
#
_symmetry.space_group_name_H-M   'P 1'
#
loop_
_entity.id
_entity.type
_entity.pdbx_description
1 polymer ?
#
loop_
_entity_poly.entity_id
_entity_poly.type
_entity_poly.pdbx_seq_one_letter_code
_entity_poly.pdbx_strand_id
1 'polypeptide(L)' 'MFQIGTFYKCFEFSGYKELEDSLRDYCSKRKIKGTIILTPEGVNATVSSERESP' A
#
# COMPACT_ATOMS: atom_id res chain seq x y z
N MET A 1 13.65 -13.87 4.50
CA MET A 1 13.99 -13.06 3.30
C MET A 1 12.89 -12.02 3.12
N PHE A 2 13.24 -10.76 2.90
CA PHE A 2 12.25 -9.70 2.66
C PHE A 2 11.92 -9.61 1.17
N GLN A 3 10.64 -9.39 0.86
CA GLN A 3 10.19 -9.02 -0.47
C GLN A 3 9.86 -7.54 -0.49
N ILE A 4 10.22 -6.87 -1.59
CA ILE A 4 9.92 -5.45 -1.83
C ILE A 4 8.99 -5.38 -3.03
N GLY A 5 7.85 -4.71 -2.84
CA GLY A 5 6.88 -4.43 -3.88
C GLY A 5 6.79 -2.93 -4.14
N THR A 6 6.74 -2.55 -5.41
CA THR A 6 6.46 -1.18 -5.84
C THR A 6 5.36 -1.21 -6.88
N PHE A 7 4.47 -0.22 -6.82
CA PHE A 7 3.41 -0.07 -7.81
C PHE A 7 3.01 1.39 -7.95
N TYR A 8 2.50 1.71 -9.14
CA TYR A 8 1.99 3.02 -9.49
C TYR A 8 0.83 2.87 -10.45
N LYS A 9 -0.19 3.70 -10.29
CA LYS A 9 -1.31 3.78 -11.23
C LYS A 9 -1.92 5.18 -11.21
N CYS A 10 -1.99 5.82 -12.37
CA CYS A 10 -2.76 7.04 -12.60
C CYS A 10 -4.21 6.70 -12.93
N PHE A 11 -5.16 7.28 -12.21
CA PHE A 11 -6.59 7.22 -12.47
C PHE A 11 -7.32 8.22 -11.59
N GLU A 12 -8.53 8.65 -12.00
CA GLU A 12 -9.38 9.46 -11.13
C GLU A 12 -9.78 8.63 -9.90
N PHE A 13 -9.28 9.03 -8.73
CA PHE A 13 -9.43 8.27 -7.50
C PHE A 13 -10.35 9.02 -6.53
N SER A 14 -11.65 8.99 -6.83
CA SER A 14 -12.67 9.45 -5.90
C SER A 14 -12.70 8.56 -4.65
N GLY A 15 -12.88 9.18 -3.47
CA GLY A 15 -12.91 8.46 -2.19
C GLY A 15 -11.55 7.97 -1.66
N TYR A 16 -10.41 8.37 -2.26
CA TYR A 16 -9.09 7.89 -1.84
C TYR A 16 -8.80 8.09 -0.33
N LYS A 17 -9.34 9.16 0.28
CA LYS A 17 -9.18 9.45 1.72
C LYS A 17 -9.86 8.42 2.61
N GLU A 18 -10.99 7.86 2.17
CA GLU A 18 -11.76 6.86 2.93
C GLU A 18 -11.00 5.53 3.05
N LEU A 19 -10.05 5.28 2.13
CA LEU A 19 -9.24 4.08 2.13
C LEU A 19 -8.05 4.14 3.08
N GLU A 20 -7.66 5.31 3.58
CA GLU A 20 -6.42 5.49 4.36
C GLU A 20 -6.38 4.57 5.58
N ASP A 21 -7.41 4.61 6.42
CA ASP A 21 -7.47 3.81 7.65
C ASP A 21 -7.52 2.32 7.34
N SER A 22 -8.35 1.91 6.36
CA SER A 22 -8.50 0.51 5.98
C SER A 22 -7.19 -0.10 5.44
N LEU A 23 -6.43 0.66 4.64
CA LEU A 23 -5.14 0.25 4.09
C LEU A 23 -4.07 0.20 5.18
N ARG A 24 -4.06 1.19 6.08
CA ARG A 24 -3.15 1.24 7.22
C ARG A 24 -3.36 0.04 8.14
N ASP A 25 -4.61 -0.29 8.43
CA ASP A 25 -4.99 -1.46 9.23
C ASP A 25 -4.60 -2.77 8.53
N TYR A 26 -4.89 -2.88 7.23
CA TYR A 26 -4.55 -4.06 6.43
C TYR A 26 -3.03 -4.32 6.45
N CYS A 27 -2.23 -3.27 6.23
CA CYS A 27 -0.78 -3.35 6.20
C CYS A 27 -0.22 -3.69 7.59
N SER A 28 -0.72 -3.04 8.64
CA SER A 28 -0.29 -3.26 10.02
C SER A 28 -0.55 -4.70 10.47
N LYS A 29 -1.75 -5.25 10.20
CA LYS A 29 -2.11 -6.64 10.53
C LYS A 29 -1.20 -7.68 9.85
N ARG A 30 -0.67 -7.35 8.67
CA ARG A 30 0.22 -8.23 7.87
C ARG A 30 1.70 -7.92 8.02
N LYS A 31 2.06 -7.01 8.94
CA LYS A 31 3.45 -6.54 9.12
C LYS A 31 4.08 -6.01 7.83
N ILE A 32 3.27 -5.47 6.93
CA ILE A 32 3.74 -4.78 5.72
C ILE A 32 4.26 -3.41 6.15
N LYS A 33 5.49 -3.10 5.77
CA LYS A 33 6.14 -1.81 6.06
C LYS A 33 6.36 -1.02 4.78
N GLY A 34 6.38 0.30 4.87
CA GLY A 34 6.63 1.18 3.74
C GLY A 34 5.58 2.28 3.63
N THR A 35 5.41 2.81 2.43
CA THR A 35 4.56 3.98 2.18
C THR A 35 3.69 3.73 0.95
N ILE A 36 2.40 4.03 1.11
CA ILE A 36 1.42 4.12 0.02
C ILE A 36 0.95 5.58 0.01
N ILE A 37 1.10 6.24 -1.13
CA ILE A 37 0.68 7.61 -1.38
C ILE A 37 -0.64 7.54 -2.14
N LEU A 38 -1.69 8.08 -1.55
CA LEU A 38 -3.02 8.18 -2.15
C LEU A 38 -3.27 9.64 -2.55
N THR A 39 -3.57 9.89 -3.82
CA THR A 39 -3.90 11.22 -4.33
C THR A 39 -5.17 11.15 -5.19
N PRO A 40 -5.83 12.27 -5.47
CA PRO A 40 -6.95 12.30 -6.42
C PRO A 40 -6.59 11.77 -7.82
N GLU A 41 -5.32 11.82 -8.18
CA GLU A 41 -4.77 11.45 -9.50
C GLU A 41 -4.31 9.98 -9.56
N GLY A 42 -4.32 9.27 -8.42
CA GLY A 42 -4.04 7.84 -8.37
C GLY A 42 -3.29 7.39 -7.12
N VAL A 43 -2.41 6.40 -7.30
CA VAL A 43 -1.66 5.76 -6.22
C VAL A 43 -0.21 5.49 -6.60
N ASN A 44 0.70 5.66 -5.64
CA ASN A 44 2.09 5.23 -5.73
C ASN A 44 2.49 4.54 -4.42
N ALA A 45 3.25 3.46 -4.49
CA ALA A 45 3.70 2.77 -3.29
C ALA A 45 5.08 2.14 -3.43
N THR A 46 5.76 2.07 -2.28
CA THR A 46 6.89 1.17 -2.04
C THR A 46 6.69 0.53 -0.68
N VAL A 47 6.56 -0.80 -0.66
CA VAL A 47 6.30 -1.59 0.54
C VAL A 47 7.17 -2.82 0.60
N SER A 48 7.34 -3.37 1.80
CA SER A 48 8.06 -4.61 2.06
C SER A 48 7.33 -5.48 3.06
N SER A 49 7.53 -6.79 2.93
CA SER A 49 7.09 -7.77 3.92
C SER A 49 8.13 -8.88 4.07
N GLU A 50 8.04 -9.62 5.16
CA GLU A 50 8.70 -10.92 5.22
C GLU A 50 8.02 -11.85 4.20
N ARG A 51 8.80 -12.63 3.47
CA ARG A 51 8.26 -13.72 2.67
C ARG A 51 7.70 -14.75 3.66
N GLU A 52 6.39 -14.98 3.64
CA GLU A 52 5.85 -16.17 4.30
C GLU A 52 6.52 -17.38 3.64
N SER A 53 7.19 -18.21 4.45
CA SER A 53 7.69 -19.49 3.95
C SER A 53 6.48 -20.29 3.46
N PRO A 54 6.57 -20.95 2.28
CA PRO A 54 5.49 -21.78 1.75
C PRO A 54 5.14 -22.95 2.68
#